data_AF-A0A6B2S7X9-F1
#
_entry.id   AF-A0A6B2S7X9-F1
#
_cell.length_a   1.000
_cell.length_b   1.000
_cell.length_c   1.000
_cell.angle_alpha   90.00
_cell.angle_beta   90.00
_cell.angle_gamma   90.00
#
_symmetry.space_group_name_H-M   'P 1'
#
loop_
_entity.id
_entity.type
_entity.pdbx_description
1 polymer ?
#
loop_
_entity_poly.entity_id
_entity_poly.type
_entity_poly.pdbx_seq_one_letter_code
_entity_poly.pdbx_strand_id
1 'polypeptide(L)'
;MARIQILELPMVHVGDFSETPFLLIIDQVDDETAADIARWPDDIATRTGARHVLCFRETVDIPANDMPVDPDGYPDKFRIEPDFETFREQVHEEIAKAQAELARALRETGRLPDRTESTGRPTHPDGTPYRYHEIKAEGWGHCDGCRTWGQWTAEKPHDCINMQATSAAPDA
;
A
#
# COMPACT_ATOMS: atom_id res chain seq x y z
N MET A 1 16.77 29.99 -30.52
CA MET A 1 15.45 30.60 -30.28
C MET A 1 15.01 30.06 -28.95
N ALA A 2 14.67 30.93 -27.99
CA ALA A 2 14.29 30.48 -26.66
C ALA A 2 13.09 29.54 -26.73
N ARG A 3 13.16 28.43 -26.01
CA ARG A 3 12.10 27.44 -25.90
C ARG A 3 11.49 27.53 -24.51
N ILE A 4 10.16 27.46 -24.45
CA ILE A 4 9.40 27.52 -23.21
C ILE A 4 8.89 26.11 -22.89
N GLN A 5 9.10 25.69 -21.66
CA GLN A 5 8.65 24.40 -21.13
C GLN A 5 8.02 24.59 -19.75
N ILE A 6 7.13 23.67 -19.39
CA ILE A 6 6.49 23.62 -18.08
C ILE A 6 7.01 22.39 -17.35
N LEU A 7 7.34 22.54 -16.06
CA LEU A 7 7.62 21.43 -15.15
C LEU A 7 6.57 21.44 -14.04
N GLU A 8 5.63 20.50 -14.12
CA GLU A 8 4.64 20.29 -13.07
C GLU A 8 5.31 19.78 -11.79
N LEU A 9 4.93 20.35 -10.66
CA LEU A 9 5.37 19.94 -9.34
C LEU A 9 4.28 19.06 -8.69
N PRO A 10 4.65 18.27 -7.65
CA PRO A 10 3.68 17.43 -6.96
C PRO A 10 2.45 18.23 -6.50
N MET A 11 1.27 17.70 -6.83
CA MET A 11 -0.01 18.31 -6.46
C MET A 11 -0.10 18.45 -4.93
N VAL A 12 -0.45 19.65 -4.49
CA VAL A 12 -0.62 19.96 -3.07
C VAL A 12 -2.11 19.91 -2.74
N HIS A 13 -2.45 19.14 -1.72
CA HIS A 13 -3.81 19.03 -1.19
C HIS A 13 -3.87 19.69 0.19
N VAL A 14 -4.74 20.68 0.36
CA VAL A 14 -4.99 21.36 1.64
C VAL A 14 -6.49 21.39 1.90
N GLY A 15 -6.96 20.46 2.73
CA GLY A 15 -8.39 20.25 2.95
C GLY A 15 -9.09 19.86 1.64
N ASP A 16 -10.09 20.64 1.23
CA ASP A 16 -10.83 20.44 -0.03
C ASP A 16 -10.20 21.15 -1.24
N PHE A 17 -9.06 21.83 -1.05
CA PHE A 17 -8.37 22.53 -2.12
C PHE A 17 -7.23 21.66 -2.69
N SER A 18 -7.20 21.54 -4.01
CA SER A 18 -6.09 20.94 -4.75
C SER A 18 -5.50 21.95 -5.73
N GLU A 19 -4.17 22.01 -5.78
CA GLU A 19 -3.42 22.84 -6.72
C GLU A 19 -2.26 22.00 -7.28
N THR A 20 -2.04 22.05 -8.59
CA THR A 20 -0.83 21.53 -9.22
C THR A 20 0.11 22.71 -9.50
N PRO A 21 1.04 23.03 -8.59
CA PRO A 21 2.03 24.06 -8.84
C PRO A 21 2.95 23.65 -10.00
N PHE A 22 3.58 24.62 -10.66
CA PHE A 22 4.53 24.36 -11.73
C PHE A 22 5.67 25.37 -11.74
N LEU A 23 6.78 25.00 -12.39
CA LEU A 23 7.90 25.89 -12.73
C LEU A 23 7.86 26.21 -14.22
N LEU A 24 8.16 27.47 -14.56
CA LEU A 24 8.36 27.88 -15.94
C LEU A 24 9.84 27.74 -16.29
N ILE A 25 10.15 26.94 -17.31
CA ILE A 25 11.51 26.73 -17.79
C ILE A 25 11.65 27.39 -19.15
N ILE A 26 12.65 28.26 -19.29
CA ILE A 26 12.99 28.91 -20.54
C ILE A 26 14.42 28.50 -20.87
N ASP A 27 14.60 27.68 -21.89
CA ASP A 27 15.90 27.15 -22.29
C ASP A 27 16.28 27.62 -23.71
N GLN A 28 17.53 27.39 -24.11
CA GLN A 28 18.07 27.93 -25.38
C GLN A 28 18.02 29.47 -25.48
N VAL A 29 18.20 30.14 -24.35
CA VAL A 29 18.14 31.59 -24.21
C VAL A 29 19.50 32.21 -24.52
N ASP A 30 19.55 33.31 -25.27
CA ASP A 30 20.78 34.10 -25.47
C ASP A 30 21.10 34.99 -24.26
N ASP A 31 22.31 35.53 -24.20
CA ASP A 31 22.79 36.28 -23.03
C ASP A 31 21.97 37.57 -22.78
N GLU A 32 21.44 38.20 -23.84
CA GLU A 32 20.61 39.40 -23.74
C GLU A 32 19.24 39.08 -23.12
N THR A 33 18.57 38.07 -23.65
CA THR A 33 17.27 37.61 -23.15
C THR A 33 17.39 37.06 -21.73
N ALA A 34 18.49 36.36 -21.42
CA ALA A 34 18.75 35.86 -20.09
C ALA A 34 18.92 37.01 -19.07
N ALA A 35 19.62 38.08 -19.46
CA ALA A 35 19.77 39.27 -18.63
C ALA A 35 18.43 39.99 -18.37
N ASP A 36 17.56 40.05 -19.39
CA ASP A 36 16.22 40.63 -19.25
C ASP A 36 15.32 39.82 -18.30
N ILE A 37 15.31 38.49 -18.44
CA ILE A 37 14.56 37.59 -17.55
C ILE A 37 15.08 37.69 -16.11
N ALA A 38 16.41 37.71 -15.93
CA ALA A 38 17.05 37.79 -14.61
C ALA A 38 16.74 39.11 -13.88
N ARG A 39 16.31 40.15 -14.60
CA ARG A 39 15.94 41.43 -13.99
C ARG A 39 14.59 41.39 -13.28
N TRP A 40 13.67 40.51 -13.70
CA TRP A 40 12.30 40.45 -13.17
C TRP A 40 11.74 39.02 -13.03
N PRO A 41 12.49 38.05 -12.47
CA PRO A 41 12.03 36.67 -12.42
C PRO A 41 10.73 36.51 -11.61
N ASP A 42 10.59 37.28 -10.52
CA ASP A 42 9.40 37.24 -9.66
C ASP A 42 8.15 37.85 -10.30
N ASP A 43 8.30 38.88 -11.15
CA ASP A 43 7.18 39.46 -11.92
C ASP A 43 6.66 38.44 -12.93
N ILE A 44 7.57 37.78 -13.65
CA ILE A 44 7.23 36.75 -14.63
C ILE A 44 6.54 35.58 -13.92
N ALA A 45 7.08 35.10 -12.80
CA ALA A 45 6.47 34.04 -11.99
C ALA A 45 5.04 34.42 -11.55
N THR A 46 4.90 35.62 -10.96
CA THR A 46 3.61 36.12 -10.45
C THR A 46 2.56 36.24 -11.56
N ARG A 47 2.93 36.79 -12.72
CA ARG A 47 1.99 37.01 -13.84
C ARG A 47 1.60 35.73 -14.55
N THR A 48 2.45 34.71 -14.52
CA THR A 48 2.19 33.41 -15.15
C THR A 48 1.54 32.41 -14.21
N GLY A 49 1.59 32.65 -12.90
CA GLY A 49 1.16 31.69 -11.87
C GLY A 49 2.18 30.59 -11.61
N ALA A 50 3.37 30.66 -12.22
CA ALA A 50 4.47 29.76 -11.92
C ALA A 50 5.01 30.01 -10.51
N ARG A 51 5.46 28.95 -9.83
CA ARG A 51 6.14 29.09 -8.53
C ARG A 51 7.52 29.73 -8.68
N HIS A 52 8.20 29.47 -9.80
CA HIS A 52 9.45 30.10 -10.14
C HIS A 52 9.73 30.02 -11.65
N VAL A 53 10.68 30.84 -12.11
CA VAL A 53 11.16 30.84 -13.49
C VAL A 53 12.62 30.43 -13.50
N LEU A 54 12.96 29.44 -14.31
CA LEU A 54 14.34 28.99 -14.52
C LEU A 54 14.74 29.29 -15.95
N CYS A 55 15.92 29.89 -16.12
CA CYS A 55 16.44 30.31 -17.42
C CYS A 55 17.77 29.62 -17.69
N PHE A 56 17.90 28.97 -18.86
CA PHE A 56 19.09 28.21 -19.24
C PHE A 56 19.55 28.58 -20.65
N ARG A 57 20.87 28.60 -20.83
CA ARG A 57 21.48 28.81 -22.15
C ARG A 57 21.45 27.51 -22.97
N GLU A 58 21.71 26.39 -22.31
CA GLU A 58 21.65 25.07 -22.88
C GLU A 58 20.21 24.54 -22.95
N THR A 59 20.02 23.46 -23.69
CA THR A 59 18.74 22.73 -23.73
C THR A 59 18.59 21.91 -22.45
N VAL A 60 17.44 22.05 -21.79
CA VAL A 60 17.06 21.23 -20.63
C VAL A 60 16.02 20.21 -21.08
N ASP A 61 16.33 18.94 -20.88
CA ASP A 61 15.40 17.85 -21.14
C ASP A 61 14.47 17.65 -19.94
N ILE A 62 13.17 17.63 -20.20
CA ILE A 62 12.12 17.39 -19.21
C ILE A 62 11.34 16.16 -19.67
N PRO A 63 11.62 14.98 -19.09
CA PRO A 63 11.04 13.71 -19.55
C PRO A 63 9.50 13.70 -19.60
N ALA A 64 8.84 14.51 -18.78
CA ALA A 64 7.38 14.63 -18.77
C ALA A 64 6.80 15.26 -20.05
N ASN A 65 7.60 16.03 -20.80
CA ASN A 65 7.16 16.75 -22.00
C ASN A 65 7.40 15.96 -23.30
N ASP A 66 8.21 14.88 -23.24
CA ASP A 66 8.54 14.01 -24.38
C ASP A 66 7.56 12.82 -24.52
N MET A 67 6.40 12.89 -23.87
CA MET A 67 5.36 11.88 -23.99
C MET A 67 4.80 11.89 -25.42
N PRO A 68 4.86 10.76 -26.16
CA PRO A 68 4.22 10.67 -27.45
C PRO A 68 2.73 10.97 -27.28
N VAL A 69 2.20 11.79 -28.17
CA VAL A 69 0.78 12.13 -28.22
C VAL A 69 0.13 11.38 -29.37
N ASP A 70 -1.09 10.91 -29.15
CA ASP A 70 -1.90 10.32 -30.19
C ASP A 70 -2.28 11.38 -31.27
N PRO A 71 -2.84 10.96 -32.42
CA PRO A 71 -3.27 11.89 -33.47
C PRO A 71 -4.29 12.96 -33.02
N ASP A 72 -4.95 12.75 -31.88
CA ASP A 72 -5.95 13.65 -31.30
C ASP A 72 -5.34 14.58 -30.21
N GLY A 73 -4.04 14.49 -29.96
CA GLY A 73 -3.29 15.36 -29.05
C GLY A 73 -3.35 14.96 -27.58
N TYR A 74 -3.80 13.74 -27.26
CA TYR A 74 -3.77 13.22 -25.90
C TYR A 74 -2.48 12.42 -25.65
N PRO A 75 -1.93 12.45 -24.42
CA PRO A 75 -0.76 11.64 -24.09
C PRO A 75 -1.06 10.15 -24.32
N ASP A 76 -0.19 9.44 -25.02
CA ASP A 76 -0.32 8.00 -25.27
C ASP A 76 -0.39 7.27 -23.92
N LYS A 77 -1.59 6.78 -23.61
CA LYS A 77 -1.82 5.98 -22.41
C LYS A 77 -1.33 4.57 -22.67
N PHE A 78 -0.13 4.27 -22.20
CA PHE A 78 0.36 2.89 -22.14
C PHE A 78 -0.51 2.10 -21.15
N ARG A 79 -1.51 1.40 -21.69
CA ARG A 79 -2.23 0.37 -20.94
C ARG A 79 -1.33 -0.85 -20.85
N ILE A 80 -0.61 -0.97 -19.74
CA ILE A 80 0.11 -2.19 -19.41
C ILE A 80 -0.94 -3.23 -19.01
N GLU A 81 -1.21 -4.18 -19.89
CA GLU A 81 -2.00 -5.36 -19.51
C GLU A 81 -1.05 -6.35 -18.84
N PRO A 82 -1.18 -6.60 -17.53
CA PRO A 82 -0.36 -7.60 -16.87
C PRO A 82 -0.63 -8.98 -17.49
N ASP A 83 0.42 -9.60 -18.02
CA ASP A 83 0.40 -11.01 -18.40
C ASP A 83 0.47 -11.86 -17.12
N PHE A 84 -0.67 -12.47 -16.77
CA PHE A 84 -0.81 -13.31 -15.60
C PHE A 84 -0.62 -14.81 -15.90
N GLU A 85 -0.30 -15.22 -17.12
CA GLU A 85 -0.20 -16.65 -17.45
C GLU A 85 0.91 -17.33 -16.63
N THR A 86 2.11 -16.76 -16.61
CA THR A 86 3.24 -17.28 -15.83
C THR A 86 2.93 -17.29 -14.32
N PHE A 87 2.26 -16.24 -13.83
CA PHE A 87 1.86 -16.16 -12.42
C PHE A 87 0.80 -17.22 -12.04
N ARG A 88 -0.17 -17.47 -12.93
CA ARG A 88 -1.19 -18.50 -12.72
C ARG A 88 -0.60 -19.90 -12.68
N GLU A 89 0.35 -20.19 -13.56
CA GLU A 89 1.09 -21.46 -13.55
C GLU A 89 1.83 -21.66 -12.23
N GLN A 90 2.55 -20.64 -11.77
CA GLN A 90 3.26 -20.67 -10.49
C GLN A 90 2.32 -20.88 -9.29
N VAL A 91 1.18 -20.19 -9.26
CA VAL A 91 0.17 -20.36 -8.19
C VAL A 91 -0.42 -21.77 -8.21
N HIS A 92 -0.71 -22.32 -9.39
CA HIS A 92 -1.22 -23.69 -9.51
C HIS A 92 -0.20 -24.72 -9.03
N GLU A 93 1.08 -24.55 -9.35
CA GLU A 93 2.15 -25.42 -8.88
C GLU A 93 2.28 -25.39 -7.35
N GLU A 94 2.25 -24.20 -6.75
CA GLU A 94 2.34 -24.04 -5.29
C GLU A 94 1.09 -24.61 -4.58
N ILE A 95 -0.11 -24.46 -5.15
CA ILE A 95 -1.32 -25.10 -4.61
C ILE A 95 -1.19 -26.62 -4.68
N ALA A 96 -0.70 -27.17 -5.80
CA ALA A 96 -0.52 -28.61 -5.95
C ALA A 96 0.49 -29.17 -4.94
N LYS A 97 1.57 -28.43 -4.70
CA LYS A 97 2.59 -28.77 -3.69
C LYS A 97 2.01 -28.75 -2.28
N ALA A 98 1.28 -27.70 -1.90
CA ALA A 98 0.62 -27.61 -0.60
C ALA A 98 -0.41 -28.74 -0.40
N GLN A 99 -1.16 -29.10 -1.43
CA GLN A 99 -2.09 -30.23 -1.39
C GLN A 99 -1.36 -31.58 -1.23
N ALA A 100 -0.22 -31.78 -1.90
CA ALA A 100 0.58 -32.99 -1.76
C ALA A 100 1.18 -33.11 -0.36
N GLU A 101 1.66 -32.02 0.22
CA GLU A 101 2.16 -31.96 1.60
C GLU A 101 1.05 -32.25 2.60
N LEU A 102 -0.14 -31.67 2.43
CA LEU A 102 -1.31 -31.97 3.25
C LEU A 102 -1.69 -33.44 3.14
N ALA A 103 -1.77 -34.00 1.94
CA ALA A 103 -2.08 -35.41 1.73
C ALA A 103 -1.03 -36.34 2.36
N ARG A 104 0.26 -35.96 2.32
CA ARG A 104 1.32 -36.68 3.02
C ARG A 104 1.12 -36.62 4.53
N ALA A 105 0.90 -35.44 5.09
CA ALA A 105 0.64 -35.27 6.51
C ALA A 105 -0.57 -36.11 6.97
N LEU A 106 -1.66 -36.12 6.20
CA LEU A 106 -2.86 -36.93 6.51
C LEU A 106 -2.59 -38.44 6.50
N ARG A 107 -1.76 -38.92 5.58
CA ARG A 107 -1.36 -40.33 5.53
C ARG A 107 -0.46 -40.71 6.70
N GLU A 108 0.40 -39.80 7.14
CA GLU A 108 1.34 -40.02 8.24
C GLU A 108 0.67 -39.95 9.62
N THR A 109 -0.32 -39.07 9.81
CA THR A 109 -0.96 -38.85 11.12
C THR A 109 -2.32 -39.54 11.27
N GLY A 110 -2.97 -39.96 10.18
CA GLY A 110 -4.33 -40.52 10.20
C GLY A 110 -5.41 -39.54 10.72
N ARG A 111 -5.07 -38.27 10.91
CA ARG A 111 -5.94 -37.24 11.50
C ARG A 111 -5.81 -35.96 10.68
N LEU A 112 -6.95 -35.39 10.27
CA LEU A 112 -6.99 -34.02 9.74
C LEU A 112 -6.31 -33.08 10.74
N PRO A 113 -5.53 -32.07 10.29
CA PRO A 113 -5.10 -31.02 11.21
C PRO A 113 -6.36 -30.48 11.87
N ASP A 114 -6.36 -30.53 13.20
CA ASP A 114 -7.53 -30.26 14.01
C ASP A 114 -7.89 -28.78 13.81
N ARG A 115 -8.83 -28.52 12.92
CA ARG A 115 -9.35 -27.19 12.64
C ARG A 115 -10.43 -26.80 13.65
N THR A 116 -10.65 -27.62 14.68
CA THR A 116 -11.54 -27.33 15.79
C THR A 116 -10.77 -26.87 17.00
N GLU A 117 -10.27 -25.64 16.97
CA GLU A 117 -10.13 -24.85 18.20
C GLU A 117 -10.57 -23.40 17.90
N SER A 118 -11.91 -23.32 17.72
CA SER A 118 -12.80 -22.24 18.16
C SER A 118 -12.46 -20.78 17.78
N THR A 119 -12.36 -20.51 16.49
CA THR A 119 -12.45 -19.13 15.97
C THR A 119 -13.87 -18.53 16.08
N GLY A 120 -14.84 -19.26 16.65
CA GLY A 120 -16.23 -18.85 16.82
C GLY A 120 -16.66 -18.86 18.28
N ARG A 121 -17.58 -17.95 18.64
CA ARG A 121 -18.21 -17.91 19.96
C ARG A 121 -18.86 -19.28 20.27
N PRO A 122 -18.70 -19.84 21.48
CA PRO A 122 -19.34 -21.09 21.85
C PRO A 122 -20.86 -21.04 21.60
N THR A 123 -21.43 -22.17 21.20
CA THR A 123 -22.87 -22.39 21.04
C THR A 123 -23.30 -23.54 21.94
N HIS A 124 -24.53 -23.47 22.44
CA HIS A 124 -25.17 -24.55 23.20
C HIS A 124 -25.16 -25.86 22.39
N PRO A 125 -25.30 -27.04 23.04
CA PRO A 125 -25.40 -28.32 22.34
C PRO A 125 -26.53 -28.41 21.31
N ASP A 126 -27.56 -27.58 21.46
CA ASP A 126 -28.69 -27.44 20.52
C ASP A 126 -28.40 -26.50 19.33
N GLY A 127 -27.19 -25.94 19.25
CA GLY A 127 -26.74 -25.02 18.21
C GLY A 127 -27.12 -23.56 18.43
N THR A 128 -27.84 -23.22 19.50
CA THR A 128 -28.19 -21.83 19.81
C THR A 128 -26.98 -21.06 20.37
N PRO A 129 -26.82 -19.75 20.08
CA PRO A 129 -25.71 -18.99 20.64
C PRO A 129 -25.86 -18.78 22.14
N TYR A 130 -24.80 -19.05 22.91
CA TYR A 130 -24.77 -18.68 24.32
C TYR A 130 -24.88 -17.16 24.50
N ARG A 131 -25.48 -16.70 25.61
CA ARG A 131 -25.37 -15.32 26.09
C ARG A 131 -24.06 -15.12 26.86
N TYR A 132 -23.56 -13.87 26.91
CA TYR A 132 -22.22 -13.60 27.45
C TYR A 132 -22.03 -14.03 28.92
N HIS A 133 -23.08 -13.91 29.74
CA HIS A 133 -23.05 -14.34 31.13
C HIS A 133 -23.03 -15.87 31.28
N GLU A 134 -23.65 -16.60 30.36
CA GLU A 134 -23.66 -18.07 30.34
C GLU A 134 -22.27 -18.62 30.01
N ILE A 135 -21.59 -18.01 29.03
CA ILE A 135 -20.21 -18.35 28.64
C ILE A 135 -19.26 -18.26 29.83
N LYS A 136 -19.34 -17.18 30.62
CA LYS A 136 -18.49 -17.01 31.81
C LYS A 136 -18.78 -18.02 32.92
N ALA A 137 -20.04 -18.39 33.12
CA ALA A 137 -20.43 -19.34 34.16
C ALA A 137 -19.87 -20.75 33.90
N GLU A 138 -19.74 -21.14 32.62
CA GLU A 138 -19.16 -22.41 32.19
C GLU A 138 -17.62 -22.40 32.07
N GLY A 139 -16.95 -21.33 32.51
CA GLY A 139 -15.49 -21.25 32.51
C GLY A 139 -14.85 -20.99 31.16
N TRP A 140 -15.62 -20.51 30.17
CA TRP A 140 -15.07 -20.10 28.87
C TRP A 140 -14.49 -18.68 28.93
N GLY A 141 -13.28 -18.51 28.40
CA GLY A 141 -12.63 -17.23 28.18
C GLY A 141 -12.49 -16.90 26.70
N HIS A 142 -12.36 -15.60 26.38
CA HIS A 142 -11.91 -15.12 25.06
C HIS A 142 -10.48 -14.63 25.17
N CYS A 143 -9.62 -15.03 24.23
CA CYS A 143 -8.24 -14.57 24.18
C CYS A 143 -8.12 -13.48 23.11
N ASP A 144 -7.82 -12.25 23.52
CA ASP A 144 -7.71 -11.13 22.57
C ASP A 144 -6.47 -11.25 21.66
N GLY A 145 -5.45 -12.01 22.08
CA GLY A 145 -4.23 -12.26 21.31
C GLY A 145 -4.45 -13.13 20.07
N CYS A 146 -5.12 -14.28 20.22
CA CYS A 146 -5.40 -15.20 19.10
C CYS A 146 -6.85 -15.17 18.60
N ARG A 147 -7.74 -14.39 19.24
CA ARG A 147 -9.18 -14.25 18.91
C ARG A 147 -9.98 -15.56 18.98
N THR A 148 -9.57 -16.46 19.87
CA THR A 148 -10.17 -17.78 20.08
C THR A 148 -10.99 -17.79 21.38
N TRP A 149 -11.97 -18.69 21.50
CA TRP A 149 -12.70 -18.96 22.76
C TRP A 149 -12.31 -20.33 23.33
N GLY A 150 -12.03 -20.45 24.63
CA GLY A 150 -11.64 -21.74 25.22
C GLY A 150 -11.82 -21.81 26.73
N GLN A 151 -11.86 -23.03 27.25
CA GLN A 151 -11.87 -23.32 28.69
C GLN A 151 -10.43 -23.46 29.19
N TRP A 152 -9.73 -22.35 29.30
CA TRP A 152 -8.39 -22.30 29.88
C TRP A 152 -8.44 -21.77 31.31
N THR A 153 -7.56 -22.30 32.15
CA THR A 153 -7.38 -21.87 33.55
C THR A 153 -5.91 -21.52 33.80
N ALA A 154 -5.60 -20.89 34.94
CA ALA A 154 -4.20 -20.61 35.30
C ALA A 154 -3.32 -21.89 35.38
N GLU A 155 -3.95 -23.02 35.71
CA GLU A 155 -3.29 -24.33 35.79
C GLU A 155 -3.21 -25.06 34.44
N LYS A 156 -3.96 -24.58 33.44
CA LYS A 156 -3.99 -25.13 32.07
C LYS A 156 -4.09 -23.99 31.06
N PRO A 157 -3.00 -23.22 30.87
CA PRO A 157 -2.95 -22.13 29.89
C PRO A 157 -3.05 -22.70 28.47
N HIS A 158 -3.63 -21.93 27.56
CA HIS A 158 -3.58 -22.24 26.13
C HIS A 158 -2.30 -21.63 25.53
N ASP A 159 -1.75 -22.29 24.50
CA ASP A 159 -0.52 -21.85 23.85
C ASP A 159 -0.82 -20.69 22.88
N CYS A 160 -0.83 -19.47 23.41
CA CYS A 160 -1.10 -18.27 22.62
C CYS A 160 0.19 -17.77 21.95
N ILE A 161 0.26 -17.93 20.62
CA ILE A 161 1.38 -17.44 19.78
C ILE A 161 1.70 -15.96 20.00
N ASN A 162 0.72 -15.12 20.36
CA ASN A 162 0.92 -13.67 20.57
C ASN A 162 1.33 -13.26 22.00
N MET A 163 1.37 -14.18 22.98
CA MET A 163 1.82 -13.86 24.35
C MET A 163 3.31 -14.10 24.61
N GLN A 164 4.02 -14.82 23.74
CA GLN A 164 5.46 -15.06 23.92
C GLN A 164 6.34 -13.80 23.68
N ALA A 165 5.75 -12.68 23.25
CA ALA A 165 6.46 -11.44 22.96
C ALA A 165 6.52 -10.44 24.14
N THR A 166 5.84 -10.68 25.27
CA THR A 166 5.73 -9.70 26.37
C THR A 166 6.28 -10.15 27.73
N SER A 167 6.99 -11.29 27.81
CA SER A 167 7.70 -11.71 29.03
C SER A 167 9.15 -11.16 29.11
N ALA A 168 9.35 -9.91 28.70
CA ALA A 168 10.55 -9.14 29.01
C ALA A 168 10.14 -7.86 29.75
N ALA A 169 9.81 -7.99 31.03
CA ALA A 169 9.81 -6.85 31.95
C ALA A 169 11.22 -6.69 32.54
N PRO A 170 11.83 -5.50 32.51
CA PRO A 170 13.07 -5.22 33.21
C PRO A 170 12.79 -5.04 34.71
N ASP A 171 13.63 -5.68 35.54
CA ASP A 171 13.70 -5.46 36.97
C ASP A 171 13.96 -3.97 37.28
N ALA A 172 13.16 -3.42 38.20
CA ALA A 172 13.41 -2.17 38.92
C ALA A 172 13.09 -2.37 40.40
#